data_AF-A0A4S8LA68-F1
#
_entry.id   AF-A0A4S8LA68-F1
#
_cell.length_a   1.000
_cell.length_b   1.000
_cell.length_c   1.000
_cell.angle_alpha   90.00
_cell.angle_beta   90.00
_cell.angle_gamma   90.00
#
_symmetry.space_group_name_H-M   'P 1'
#
loop_
_entity.id
_entity.type
_entity.pdbx_description
1 polymer ?
#
loop_
_entity_poly.entity_id
_entity_poly.type
_entity_poly.pdbx_seq_one_letter_code
_entity_poly.pdbx_strand_id
1 'polypeptide(L)' 'KAYACPLLSCGRLFKRMEHLKRHLRTHTLERPFICPNQGCGKRFSRSDNLGQH' A
#
# COMPACT_ATOMS: atom_id res chain seq x y z
N LYS A 1 -13.96 -7.26 -15.79
CA LYS A 1 -13.18 -6.03 -16.12
C LYS A 1 -12.01 -5.93 -15.16
N ALA A 2 -10.76 -5.86 -15.65
CA ALA A 2 -9.58 -5.73 -14.81
C ALA A 2 -9.23 -4.25 -14.58
N TYR A 3 -8.57 -3.97 -13.46
CA TYR A 3 -8.07 -2.66 -13.08
C TYR A 3 -6.56 -2.62 -13.32
N ALA A 4 -6.14 -1.81 -14.28
CA ALA A 4 -4.72 -1.67 -14.63
C ALA A 4 -4.03 -0.64 -13.73
N CYS A 5 -2.77 -0.90 -13.41
CA CYS A 5 -1.90 0.11 -12.83
C CYS A 5 -1.67 1.23 -13.85
N PRO A 6 -1.90 2.51 -13.49
CA PRO A 6 -1.69 3.65 -14.38
C PRO A 6 -0.20 3.89 -14.71
N LEU A 7 0.71 3.31 -13.91
CA LEU A 7 2.15 3.39 -14.17
C LEU A 7 2.54 2.43 -15.30
N LEU A 8 2.95 2.99 -16.44
CA LEU A 8 3.26 2.24 -17.66
C LEU A 8 4.40 1.22 -17.45
N SER A 9 5.37 1.55 -16.60
CA SER A 9 6.48 0.66 -16.24
C SER A 9 6.08 -0.52 -15.34
N CYS A 10 4.90 -0.48 -14.71
CA CYS A 10 4.49 -1.52 -13.77
C CYS A 10 3.73 -2.67 -14.44
N GLY A 11 2.87 -2.36 -15.42
CA GLY A 11 2.11 -3.37 -16.19
C GLY A 11 1.15 -4.27 -15.39
N ARG A 12 0.98 -4.05 -14.08
CA ARG A 12 0.16 -4.91 -13.22
C ARG A 12 -1.34 -4.70 -13.45
N LEU A 13 -2.07 -5.83 -13.42
CA LEU A 13 -3.52 -5.88 -13.52
C LEU A 13 -4.11 -6.49 -12.25
N PHE A 14 -5.23 -5.94 -11.79
CA PHE A 14 -5.93 -6.39 -10.60
C PHE A 14 -7.37 -6.74 -10.91
N LYS A 15 -7.88 -7.80 -10.29
CA LYS A 15 -9.28 -8.22 -10.42
C LYS A 15 -10.26 -7.27 -9.70
N ARG A 16 -9.77 -6.51 -8.71
CA ARG A 16 -10.58 -5.62 -7.86
C ARG A 16 -9.93 -4.26 -7.67
N MET A 17 -10.76 -3.22 -7.51
CA MET A 17 -10.29 -1.84 -7.39
C MET A 17 -9.54 -1.61 -6.09
N GLU A 18 -9.97 -2.20 -4.96
CA GLU A 18 -9.27 -2.04 -3.68
C GLU A 18 -7.83 -2.60 -3.73
N HIS A 19 -7.61 -3.65 -4.52
CA HIS A 19 -6.27 -4.21 -4.72
C HIS A 19 -5.38 -3.26 -5.54
N LEU A 20 -5.93 -2.65 -6.59
CA LEU A 20 -5.22 -1.61 -7.34
C LEU A 20 -4.90 -0.42 -6.43
N LYS A 21 -5.87 0.13 -5.70
CA LYS A 21 -5.66 1.27 -4.78
C LYS A 21 -4.58 0.97 -3.75
N ARG A 22 -4.58 -0.24 -3.16
CA ARG A 22 -3.53 -0.68 -2.24
C ARG A 22 -2.17 -0.77 -2.94
N HIS A 23 -2.13 -1.29 -4.16
CA HIS A 23 -0.90 -1.36 -4.93
C HIS A 23 -0.34 0.02 -5.26
N LEU A 24 -1.15 1.03 -5.55
CA LEU A 24 -0.65 2.38 -5.85
C LEU A 24 0.23 2.96 -4.74
N ARG A 25 -0.03 2.59 -3.48
CA ARG A 25 0.78 3.00 -2.32
C ARG A 25 2.22 2.48 -2.38
N THR A 26 2.50 1.44 -3.16
CA THR A 26 3.88 0.96 -3.36
C THR A 26 4.68 1.88 -4.26
N HIS A 27 4.02 2.65 -5.12
CA HIS A 27 4.67 3.63 -6.00
C HIS A 27 4.88 4.98 -5.30
N THR A 28 3.91 5.41 -4.48
CA THR A 28 3.99 6.69 -3.77
C THR A 28 4.85 6.63 -2.50
N LEU A 29 5.27 5.43 -2.07
CA LEU A 29 5.94 5.18 -0.78
C LEU A 29 5.17 5.73 0.42
N GLU A 30 3.88 6.02 0.27
CA GLU A 30 3.05 6.53 1.34
C GLU A 30 2.86 5.45 2.41
N ARG A 31 3.29 5.79 3.61
CA ARG A 31 3.18 4.95 4.80
C ARG A 31 2.41 5.71 5.88
N PRO A 32 1.08 5.85 5.72
CA PRO A 32 0.25 6.64 6.61
C PRO A 32 0.07 5.99 7.99
N PHE A 33 0.34 4.69 8.12
CA PHE A 33 0.17 3.97 9.37
C PHE A 33 1.47 3.98 10.15
N ILE A 34 1.50 4.70 11.26
CA ILE A 34 2.68 4.83 12.12
C ILE A 34 2.45 3.98 13.37
N CYS A 35 3.48 3.26 13.79
CA CYS A 35 3.44 2.53 15.07
C CYS A 35 3.25 3.55 16.21
N PRO A 36 2.16 3.43 17.00
CA PRO A 36 1.90 4.37 18.10
C PRO A 36 2.83 4.15 19.29
N ASN A 37 3.59 3.06 19.31
CA ASN A 37 4.54 2.77 20.39
C ASN A 37 5.68 3.80 20.38
N GLN A 38 5.84 4.47 21.51
CA GLN A 38 6.88 5.48 21.72
C GLN A 38 8.27 4.85 21.57
N GLY A 39 9.11 5.44 20.72
CA GLY A 39 10.44 4.92 20.39
C GLY A 39 10.52 3.95 19.21
N CYS A 40 9.39 3.45 18.68
CA CYS A 40 9.42 2.54 17.52
C CYS A 40 9.62 3.29 16.19
N GLY A 41 8.82 4.33 15.94
CA GLY A 41 8.90 5.18 14.74
C GLY A 41 8.62 4.48 13.39
N LYS A 42 8.32 3.18 13.38
CA LYS A 42 8.08 2.41 12.15
C LYS A 42 6.79 2.87 11.46
N ARG A 43 6.86 2.92 10.13
CA ARG A 43 5.76 3.31 9.24
C ARG A 43 5.40 2.19 8.27
N PHE A 44 4.11 1.99 8.03
CA PHE A 44 3.54 0.94 7.20
C PHE A 44 2.60 1.54 6.15
N SER A 45 2.58 0.92 4.97
CA SER A 45 1.68 1.29 3.87
C SER A 45 0.25 0.75 4.04
N ARG A 46 0.07 -0.20 4.97
CA ARG A 46 -1.19 -0.87 5.27
C ARG A 46 -1.41 -1.04 6.77
N SER A 47 -2.66 -0.99 7.21
CA SER A 47 -3.04 -1.14 8.62
C SER A 47 -2.85 -2.56 9.14
N ASP A 48 -3.11 -3.57 8.30
CA ASP A 48 -2.92 -4.97 8.67
C ASP A 48 -1.44 -5.33 8.85
N ASN A 49 -0.55 -4.64 8.14
CA ASN A 49 0.89 -4.75 8.37
C ASN A 49 1.30 -4.08 9.69
N LEU A 50 0.67 -2.97 10.08
CA LEU A 50 0.89 -2.33 11.38
C LEU A 50 0.37 -3.21 12.53
N GLY A 51 -0.78 -3.86 12.37
CA GLY A 51 -1.36 -4.70 13.43
C GLY A 51 -0.59 -5.99 13.69
N GLN A 52 0.12 -6.52 12.69
CA GLN A 52 1.00 -7.70 12.82
C GLN A 52 2.42 -7.36 13.26
N HIS A 53 2.80 -6.09 13.15
CA HIS A 53 4.14 -5.61 13.49
C HIS A 53 4.33 -5.52 15.00
#